data_AF-A0A3M2GVF7-F1
#
_entry.id   AF-A0A3M2GVF7-F1
#
_cell.length_a   1.000
_cell.length_b   1.000
_cell.length_c   1.000
_cell.angle_alpha   90.00
_cell.angle_beta   90.00
_cell.angle_gamma   90.00
#
_symmetry.space_group_name_H-M   'P 1'
#
loop_
_entity.id
_entity.type
_entity.pdbx_description
1 polymer ?
#
loop_
_entity_poly.entity_id
_entity_poly.type
_entity_poly.pdbx_seq_one_letter_code
_entity_poly.pdbx_strand_id
1 'polypeptide(L)' 'AEHTRAEVVCTACPYCSIMIDDGIKETGREEKLTTVDVAQLVVQAMDTSGK' A
#
# COMPACT_ATOMS: atom_id res chain seq x y z
N ALA A 1 8.69 -6.23 4.43
CA ALA A 1 9.14 -5.24 3.43
C ALA A 1 10.64 -5.30 3.19
N GLU A 2 11.49 -5.19 4.22
CA GLU A 2 12.96 -5.10 4.05
C GLU A 2 13.60 -6.29 3.34
N HIS A 3 13.20 -7.52 3.68
CA HIS A 3 13.73 -8.73 3.01
C HIS A 3 13.22 -8.92 1.58
N THR A 4 12.12 -8.27 1.22
CA THR A 4 11.47 -8.38 -0.10
C THR A 4 11.69 -7.14 -0.96
N ARG A 5 12.27 -6.07 -0.39
CA ARG A 5 12.36 -4.72 -0.98
C ARG A 5 11.01 -4.19 -1.47
N ALA A 6 9.95 -4.51 -0.74
CA ALA A 6 8.61 -4.02 -1.09
C ALA A 6 8.46 -2.55 -0.67
N GLU A 7 8.04 -1.71 -1.61
CA GLU A 7 7.75 -0.28 -1.41
C GLU A 7 6.26 -0.03 -1.12
N VAL A 8 5.40 -1.00 -1.50
CA VAL A 8 3.94 -0.91 -1.36
C VAL A 8 3.42 -2.16 -0.64
N VAL A 9 2.54 -1.96 0.34
CA VAL A 9 1.77 -3.02 0.99
C VAL A 9 0.32 -2.90 0.55
N CYS A 10 -0.20 -3.94 -0.12
CA CYS A 10 -1.60 -3.98 -0.52
C CYS A 10 -2.44 -4.69 0.54
N THR A 11 -3.63 -4.15 0.85
CA THR A 11 -4.60 -4.82 1.74
C THR A 11 -5.98 -4.88 1.08
N ALA A 12 -6.79 -5.86 1.48
CA ALA A 12 -8.19 -5.97 1.06
C ALA A 12 -9.19 -5.75 2.21
N CYS A 13 -8.69 -5.22 3.33
CA CYS A 13 -9.46 -5.01 4.54
C CYS A 13 -9.23 -3.57 5.01
N PRO A 14 -10.30 -2.76 5.16
CA PRO A 14 -10.16 -1.34 5.51
C PRO A 14 -9.48 -1.15 6.87
N TYR A 15 -9.73 -2.06 7.81
CA TYR A 15 -9.07 -2.04 9.12
C TYR A 15 -7.57 -2.34 9.02
N CYS A 16 -7.17 -3.30 8.17
CA CYS A 16 -5.76 -3.60 7.95
C CYS A 16 -5.03 -2.41 7.33
N SER A 17 -5.66 -1.68 6.40
CA SER A 17 -5.03 -0.49 5.82
C SER A 17 -4.72 0.56 6.89
N ILE A 18 -5.64 0.79 7.84
CA ILE A 18 -5.42 1.72 8.96
C ILE A 18 -4.26 1.24 9.83
N MET A 19 -4.31 -0.03 10.27
CA MET A 19 -3.29 -0.60 11.15
C MET A 19 -1.88 -0.60 10.51
N ILE A 20 -1.80 -0.83 9.20
CA ILE A 20 -0.53 -0.80 8.48
C ILE A 20 -0.03 0.64 8.31
N ASP A 21 -0.91 1.59 7.98
CA ASP A 21 -0.57 3.01 7.91
C ASP A 21 -0.03 3.54 9.25
N ASP A 22 -0.72 3.22 10.35
CA ASP A 22 -0.29 3.56 11.71
C ASP A 22 1.08 2.93 12.02
N GLY A 23 1.28 1.66 11.67
CA GLY A 23 2.56 0.98 11.86
C GLY A 23 3.70 1.58 11.03
N ILE A 24 3.42 2.07 9.81
CA ILE A 24 4.39 2.77 8.96
C ILE A 24 4.79 4.10 9.61
N LYS A 25 3.83 4.87 10.12
CA LYS A 25 4.03 6.14 10.81
C LYS A 25 4.83 5.99 12.10
N GLU A 26 4.42 5.07 12.98
CA GLU A 26 5.10 4.81 14.25
C GLU A 26 6.54 4.32 14.06
N THR A 27 6.84 3.66 12.94
CA THR A 27 8.20 3.22 12.62
C THR A 27 9.00 4.21 11.78
N GLY A 28 8.44 5.39 11.46
CA GLY A 28 9.10 6.43 10.68
C GLY A 28 9.43 6.00 9.24
N ARG A 29 8.61 5.15 8.63
CA ARG A 29 8.85 4.53 7.31
C ARG A 29 8.05 5.16 6.18
N GLU A 30 7.39 6.29 6.43
CA GLU A 30 6.48 6.97 5.50
C GLU A 30 7.14 7.32 4.14
N GLU A 31 8.45 7.57 4.11
CA GLU A 31 9.18 7.87 2.88
C GLU A 31 9.51 6.63 2.03
N LYS A 32 9.43 5.42 2.61
CA LYS A 32 9.90 4.16 1.97
C LYS A 32 8.79 3.15 1.76
N LEU A 33 7.69 3.28 2.48
CA LEU A 33 6.59 2.33 2.50
C LEU A 33 5.27 3.06 2.47
N THR A 34 4.38 2.59 1.61
CA THR A 34 2.99 3.07 1.54
C THR A 34 2.02 1.90 1.55
N THR A 35 0.79 2.15 2.00
CA THR A 35 -0.31 1.19 1.97
C THR A 35 -1.30 1.55 0.87
N VAL A 36 -1.83 0.54 0.17
CA VAL A 36 -2.85 0.72 -0.87
C VAL A 36 -3.95 -0.32 -0.71
N ASP A 37 -5.20 0.05 -1.01
CA ASP A 37 -6.29 -0.92 -1.09
C ASP A 37 -6.26 -1.68 -2.42
N VAL A 38 -6.65 -2.95 -2.38
CA VAL A 38 -6.68 -3.83 -3.56
C VAL A 38 -7.59 -3.29 -4.67
N ALA A 39 -8.72 -2.68 -4.33
CA ALA A 39 -9.61 -2.09 -5.32
C ALA A 39 -8.96 -0.88 -5.99
N GLN A 40 -8.25 -0.04 -5.22
CA GLN A 40 -7.49 1.08 -5.79
C GLN A 40 -6.37 0.59 -6.72
N LEU A 41 -5.66 -0.47 -6.33
CA LEU A 41 -4.61 -1.06 -7.16
C LEU A 41 -5.16 -1.60 -8.49
N VAL A 42 -6.33 -2.26 -8.45
CA VAL A 42 -7.03 -2.72 -9.66
C VAL A 42 -7.43 -1.53 -10.54
N VAL A 43 -7.98 -0.45 -9.96
CA VAL A 43 -8.31 0.76 -10.74
C VAL A 43 -7.06 1.35 -11.38
N GLN A 44 -5.93 1.46 -10.69
CA GLN A 44 -4.67 1.95 -11.27
C GLN A 44 -4.17 1.08 -12.42
N ALA A 45 -4.30 -0.25 -12.29
CA ALA A 45 -3.96 -1.21 -13.34
C ALA A 45 -4.93 -1.16 -14.55
N MET A 46 -6.19 -0.81 -14.31
CA MET A 46 -7.20 -0.66 -15.36
C MET A 46 -7.11 0.70 -16.06
N ASP A 47 -6.80 1.77 -15.33
CA ASP A 47 -6.63 3.14 -15.87
C ASP A 47 -5.43 3.21 -16.82
N THR A 48 -4.43 2.35 -16.62
CA THR A 48 -3.31 2.16 -17.55
C THR A 48 -3.67 1.41 -18.85
N SER A 49 -4.92 0.95 -19.01
CA SER A 49 -5.42 0.32 -20.26
C SER A 49 -6.18 1.29 -21.18
N GLY A 50 -6.25 2.58 -20.83
CA GLY A 50 -6.96 3.62 -21.59
C GLY A 50 -6.06 4.62 -22.35
N LYS A 51 -4.77 4.32 -22.52
CA LYS A 51 -3.84 5.03 -23.40
C LYS A 51 -3.24 4.09 -24.43
#